data_AF-A0A538SVN5-F1
#
_entry.id   AF-A0A538SVN5-F1
#
_cell.length_a   1.000
_cell.length_b   1.000
_cell.length_c   1.000
_cell.angle_alpha   90.00
_cell.angle_beta   90.00
_cell.angle_gamma   90.00
#
_symmetry.space_group_name_H-M   'P 1'
#
loop_
_entity.id
_entity.type
_entity.pdbx_description
1 polymer ?
#
loop_
_entity_poly.entity_id
_entity_poly.type
_entity_poly.pdbx_seq_one_letter_code
_entity_poly.pdbx_strand_id
1 'polypeptide(L)'
;MRTAWLVAALLAGLAASSCQWAGDTKAVRVSFSALKDTIEDVSARLDGAVEEGSADRVPAIDRELNTVLDTAEKQSSAMNILDREHLAISIATARQCISAMDRYAQSGDSELLRAQNQQLQPTIKEIQELLERADRTTTAK
;
A
#
# COMPACT_ATOMS: atom_id res chain seq x y z
N MET A 1 -35.69 -34.35 -3.27
CA MET A 1 -36.18 -32.95 -3.39
C MET A 1 -35.21 -32.04 -2.67
N ARG A 2 -34.69 -31.02 -3.39
CA ARG A 2 -34.31 -29.66 -2.93
C ARG A 2 -33.51 -29.50 -1.61
N THR A 3 -32.20 -29.27 -1.69
CA THR A 3 -31.50 -27.96 -1.48
C THR A 3 -31.65 -27.40 -0.06
N ALA A 4 -30.62 -27.45 0.81
CA ALA A 4 -29.43 -26.58 0.87
C ALA A 4 -29.68 -25.22 1.57
N TRP A 5 -28.61 -24.72 2.20
CA TRP A 5 -28.34 -23.34 2.66
C TRP A 5 -28.70 -22.99 4.11
N LEU A 6 -27.66 -22.87 4.94
CA LEU A 6 -27.50 -21.77 5.91
C LEU A 6 -26.03 -21.69 6.35
N VAL A 7 -25.15 -21.27 5.42
CA VAL A 7 -23.88 -20.63 5.77
C VAL A 7 -23.69 -19.48 4.79
N ALA A 8 -24.20 -18.31 5.16
CA ALA A 8 -23.97 -17.06 4.41
C ALA A 8 -24.19 -15.88 5.35
N ALA A 9 -23.32 -15.75 6.35
CA ALA A 9 -23.21 -14.57 7.18
C ALA A 9 -21.76 -14.09 7.18
N LEU A 10 -21.24 -13.64 6.02
CA LEU A 10 -19.98 -12.86 5.95
C LEU A 10 -19.71 -12.21 4.58
N LEU A 11 -20.74 -11.82 3.81
CA LEU A 11 -20.56 -11.17 2.50
C LEU A 11 -21.38 -9.87 2.33
N ALA A 12 -21.66 -9.15 3.40
CA ALA A 12 -22.31 -7.83 3.32
C ALA A 12 -21.29 -6.65 3.29
N GLY A 13 -20.05 -6.89 2.85
CA GLY A 13 -18.97 -5.90 2.93
C GLY A 13 -18.48 -5.30 1.61
N LEU A 14 -18.75 -5.92 0.46
CA LEU A 14 -18.24 -5.42 -0.81
C LEU A 14 -19.20 -5.71 -1.96
N ALA A 15 -20.00 -4.70 -2.34
CA ALA A 15 -20.17 -4.29 -3.74
C ALA A 15 -21.22 -3.16 -3.85
N ALA A 16 -20.72 -2.00 -4.27
CA ALA A 16 -21.34 -0.96 -5.10
C ALA A 16 -22.79 -0.55 -4.78
N SER A 17 -23.06 0.72 -4.50
CA SER A 17 -23.30 1.79 -5.48
C SER A 17 -23.62 3.03 -4.64
N SER A 18 -23.24 4.26 -4.91
CA SER A 18 -23.22 5.01 -6.17
C SER A 18 -22.61 6.38 -5.83
N CYS A 19 -22.00 7.04 -6.81
CA CYS A 19 -21.53 8.43 -6.76
C CYS A 19 -22.41 9.34 -5.87
N GLN A 20 -21.94 9.67 -4.67
CA GLN A 20 -22.44 10.81 -3.91
C GLN A 20 -21.44 11.94 -4.05
N TRP A 21 -21.46 12.55 -5.23
CA TRP A 21 -20.83 13.84 -5.47
C TRP A 21 -21.85 14.91 -5.07
N ALA A 22 -21.94 15.18 -3.78
CA ALA A 22 -22.75 16.26 -3.24
C ALA A 22 -22.21 16.68 -1.87
N GLY A 23 -21.56 17.84 -1.86
CA GLY A 23 -21.40 18.67 -0.67
C GLY A 23 -20.25 18.25 0.24
N ASP A 24 -19.23 19.11 0.27
CA ASP A 24 -18.22 19.17 1.34
C ASP A 24 -17.10 18.11 1.28
N THR A 25 -16.43 17.99 0.13
CA THR A 25 -15.08 17.39 0.11
C THR A 25 -14.08 18.42 0.65
N LYS A 26 -14.10 18.69 1.96
CA LYS A 26 -12.82 18.81 2.66
C LYS A 26 -12.15 17.47 2.42
N ALA A 27 -11.29 17.40 1.40
CA ALA A 27 -10.46 16.23 1.15
C ALA A 27 -9.90 15.81 2.50
N VAL A 28 -10.38 14.69 3.04
CA VAL A 28 -9.92 14.19 4.32
C VAL A 28 -8.44 13.96 4.12
N ARG A 29 -7.62 14.87 4.62
CA ARG A 29 -6.19 14.68 4.68
C ARG A 29 -6.02 13.53 5.65
N VAL A 30 -5.86 12.31 5.12
CA VAL A 30 -5.36 11.16 5.88
C VAL A 30 -4.10 11.64 6.59
N SER A 31 -3.90 11.31 7.87
CA SER A 31 -2.70 11.74 8.56
C SER A 31 -1.47 10.98 8.02
N PHE A 32 -0.28 11.56 8.17
CA PHE A 32 0.96 10.87 7.81
C PHE A 32 1.17 9.60 8.66
N SER A 33 0.76 9.62 9.93
CA SER A 33 0.68 8.43 10.78
C SER A 33 -0.22 7.33 10.20
N ALA A 34 -1.45 7.65 9.78
CA ALA A 34 -2.35 6.65 9.19
C ALA A 34 -1.82 6.08 7.87
N LEU A 35 -1.16 6.91 7.05
CA LEU A 35 -0.48 6.44 5.84
C LEU A 35 0.67 5.49 6.17
N LYS A 36 1.50 5.82 7.17
CA LYS A 36 2.58 4.96 7.63
C LYS A 36 2.05 3.59 8.07
N ASP A 37 1.03 3.57 8.93
CA ASP A 37 0.42 2.33 9.43
C ASP A 37 -0.16 1.48 8.30
N THR A 38 -0.79 2.12 7.30
CA THR A 38 -1.32 1.42 6.13
C THR A 38 -0.20 0.84 5.26
N ILE A 39 0.90 1.57 5.06
CA ILE A 39 2.07 1.05 4.33
C ILE A 39 2.68 -0.14 5.08
N GLU A 40 2.81 -0.04 6.40
CA GLU A 40 3.30 -1.13 7.25
C GLU A 40 2.44 -2.39 7.12
N ASP A 41 1.12 -2.28 7.30
CA ASP A 41 0.19 -3.41 7.17
C ASP A 41 0.26 -4.06 5.78
N VAL A 42 0.19 -3.26 4.72
CA VAL A 42 0.21 -3.78 3.34
C VAL A 42 1.57 -4.41 3.02
N SER A 43 2.68 -3.83 3.48
CA SER A 43 4.01 -4.40 3.31
C SER A 43 4.21 -5.71 4.06
N ALA A 44 3.65 -5.83 5.27
CA ALA A 44 3.70 -7.07 6.07
C ALA A 44 2.86 -8.19 5.42
N ARG A 45 1.70 -7.84 4.86
CA ARG A 45 0.87 -8.77 4.07
C ARG A 45 1.58 -9.21 2.79
N LEU A 46 2.30 -8.31 2.12
CA LEU A 46 3.10 -8.63 0.94
C LEU A 46 4.23 -9.61 1.31
N ASP A 47 4.98 -9.28 2.36
CA ASP A 47 6.07 -10.12 2.88
C ASP A 47 5.57 -11.52 3.25
N GLY A 48 4.47 -11.60 4.00
CA GLY A 48 3.81 -12.86 4.34
C GLY A 48 3.39 -13.67 3.10
N ALA A 49 2.76 -13.02 2.11
CA ALA A 49 2.35 -13.71 0.89
C ALA A 49 3.55 -14.27 0.09
N VAL A 50 4.66 -13.54 0.06
CA VAL A 50 5.89 -13.96 -0.62
C VAL A 50 6.56 -15.13 0.12
N GLU A 51 6.66 -15.05 1.45
CA GLU A 51 7.27 -16.11 2.27
C GLU A 51 6.43 -17.40 2.28
N GLU A 52 5.10 -17.26 2.33
CA GLU A 52 4.14 -18.37 2.20
C GLU A 52 4.11 -18.99 0.78
N GLY A 53 4.76 -18.36 -0.21
CA GLY A 53 4.73 -18.79 -1.60
C GLY A 53 3.37 -18.57 -2.29
N SER A 54 2.52 -17.71 -1.74
CA SER A 54 1.21 -17.35 -2.29
C SER A 54 1.33 -16.29 -3.40
N ALA A 55 2.03 -16.64 -4.48
CA ALA A 55 2.31 -15.73 -5.60
C ALA A 55 1.02 -15.19 -6.28
N ASP A 56 -0.10 -15.91 -6.18
CA ASP A 56 -1.41 -15.50 -6.69
C ASP A 56 -1.99 -14.27 -5.96
N ARG A 57 -1.61 -14.06 -4.69
CA ARG A 57 -2.06 -12.93 -3.87
C ARG A 57 -1.25 -11.65 -4.10
N VAL A 58 0.01 -11.79 -4.54
CA VAL A 58 0.96 -10.68 -4.69
C VAL A 58 0.43 -9.56 -5.59
N PRO A 59 -0.10 -9.81 -6.81
CA PRO A 59 -0.54 -8.74 -7.69
C PRO A 59 -1.68 -7.86 -7.12
N ALA A 60 -2.51 -8.41 -6.23
CA ALA A 60 -3.56 -7.65 -5.57
C ALA A 60 -3.00 -6.74 -4.48
N ILE A 61 -2.07 -7.27 -3.67
CA ILE A 61 -1.40 -6.53 -2.59
C ILE A 61 -0.50 -5.43 -3.17
N ASP A 62 0.19 -5.70 -4.28
CA ASP A 62 1.01 -4.74 -5.02
C ASP A 62 0.21 -3.52 -5.50
N ARG A 63 -1.02 -3.75 -5.99
CA ARG A 63 -1.94 -2.67 -6.39
C ARG A 63 -2.41 -1.83 -5.21
N GLU A 64 -2.67 -2.48 -4.08
CA GLU A 64 -3.02 -1.81 -2.83
C GLU A 64 -1.86 -0.93 -2.35
N LEU A 65 -0.64 -1.47 -2.32
CA LEU A 65 0.57 -0.74 -1.94
C LEU A 65 0.79 0.48 -2.84
N ASN A 66 0.72 0.32 -4.16
CA ASN A 66 0.83 1.43 -5.11
C ASN A 66 -0.21 2.53 -4.84
N THR A 67 -1.45 2.17 -4.51
CA THR A 67 -2.51 3.13 -4.20
C THR A 67 -2.20 3.95 -2.94
N VAL A 68 -1.63 3.30 -1.92
CA VAL A 68 -1.22 3.97 -0.68
C VAL A 68 -0.02 4.88 -0.94
N LEU A 69 0.96 4.43 -1.73
CA LEU A 69 2.11 5.24 -2.15
C LEU A 69 1.67 6.48 -2.97
N ASP A 70 0.73 6.34 -3.90
CA ASP A 70 0.13 7.47 -4.62
C ASP A 70 -0.49 8.49 -3.66
N THR A 71 -1.12 8.01 -2.60
CA THR A 71 -1.75 8.86 -1.59
C THR A 71 -0.69 9.59 -0.77
N ALA A 72 0.38 8.91 -0.37
CA ALA A 72 1.53 9.52 0.30
C ALA A 72 2.19 10.61 -0.57
N GLU A 73 2.40 10.33 -1.85
CA GLU A 73 2.95 11.30 -2.81
C GLU A 73 2.07 12.55 -2.92
N LYS A 74 0.75 12.39 -3.01
CA LYS A 74 -0.21 13.52 -3.07
C LYS A 74 -0.21 14.36 -1.79
N GLN A 75 0.00 13.73 -0.64
CA GLN A 75 0.04 14.42 0.65
C GLN A 75 1.39 15.06 0.99
N SER A 76 2.44 14.73 0.24
CA SER A 76 3.80 15.24 0.44
C SER A 76 3.92 16.78 0.40
N SER A 77 2.90 17.49 -0.10
CA SER A 77 2.87 18.97 -0.11
C SER A 77 2.98 19.62 1.29
N ALA A 78 2.67 18.89 2.36
CA ALA A 78 2.86 19.36 3.73
C ALA A 78 4.26 19.08 4.32
N MET A 79 5.11 18.35 3.58
CA MET A 79 6.50 18.07 3.96
C MET A 79 7.42 19.23 3.57
N ASN A 80 8.62 19.29 4.17
CA ASN A 80 9.66 20.17 3.64
C ASN A 80 10.17 19.66 2.28
N ILE A 81 10.78 20.55 1.50
CA ILE A 81 11.21 20.26 0.12
C ILE A 81 12.14 19.04 0.06
N LEU A 82 13.12 18.94 0.96
CA LEU A 82 14.09 17.84 0.94
C LEU A 82 13.43 16.49 1.23
N ASP A 83 12.59 16.42 2.26
CA ASP A 83 11.87 15.19 2.59
C ASP A 83 10.86 14.81 1.50
N ARG A 84 10.25 15.80 0.83
CA ARG A 84 9.35 15.58 -0.30
C ARG A 84 10.06 14.98 -1.51
N GLU A 85 11.21 15.53 -1.89
CA GLU A 85 12.02 14.98 -2.99
C GLU A 85 12.52 13.58 -2.65
N HIS A 86 12.97 13.37 -1.40
CA HIS A 86 13.39 12.05 -0.96
C HIS A 86 12.24 11.04 -0.99
N LEU A 87 11.04 11.44 -0.54
CA LEU A 87 9.85 10.60 -0.60
C LEU A 87 9.51 10.23 -2.05
N ALA A 88 9.58 11.18 -2.99
CA ALA A 88 9.31 10.90 -4.39
C ALA A 88 10.29 9.88 -4.99
N ILE A 89 11.58 9.97 -4.63
CA ILE A 89 12.62 9.01 -5.06
C ILE A 89 12.37 7.63 -4.46
N SER A 90 12.12 7.53 -3.15
CA SER A 90 11.85 6.25 -2.50
C SER A 90 10.57 5.62 -3.04
N ILE A 91 9.51 6.40 -3.29
CA ILE A 91 8.28 5.91 -3.93
C ILE A 91 8.55 5.38 -5.35
N ALA A 92 9.30 6.11 -6.17
CA ALA A 92 9.67 5.65 -7.51
C ALA A 92 10.44 4.32 -7.47
N THR A 93 11.34 4.18 -6.49
CA THR A 93 12.15 2.97 -6.27
C THR A 93 11.27 1.80 -5.82
N ALA A 94 10.33 2.04 -4.89
CA ALA A 94 9.37 1.04 -4.45
C ALA A 94 8.48 0.56 -5.62
N ARG A 95 7.97 1.49 -6.45
CA ARG A 95 7.17 1.16 -7.65
C ARG A 95 7.93 0.28 -8.63
N GLN A 96 9.22 0.54 -8.83
CA GLN A 96 10.05 -0.29 -9.70
C GLN A 96 10.19 -1.72 -9.16
N CYS A 97 10.40 -1.87 -7.84
CA CYS A 97 10.46 -3.18 -7.19
C CYS A 97 9.12 -3.92 -7.33
N ILE A 98 8.00 -3.25 -7.04
CA ILE A 98 6.66 -3.82 -7.15
C ILE A 98 6.36 -4.28 -8.59
N SER A 99 6.72 -3.48 -9.61
CA SER A 99 6.55 -3.88 -11.01
C SER A 99 7.38 -5.11 -11.39
N ALA A 100 8.54 -5.31 -10.77
CA ALA A 100 9.30 -6.55 -10.94
C ALA A 100 8.64 -7.74 -10.23
N MET A 101 8.09 -7.54 -9.03
CA MET A 101 7.37 -8.56 -8.26
C MET A 101 6.16 -9.10 -9.02
N ASP A 102 5.33 -8.23 -9.61
CA ASP A 102 4.18 -8.66 -10.43
C ASP A 102 4.61 -9.57 -11.60
N ARG A 103 5.73 -9.25 -12.26
CA ARG A 103 6.28 -10.10 -13.33
C ARG A 103 6.74 -11.46 -12.82
N TYR A 104 7.44 -11.51 -11.69
CA TYR A 104 7.92 -12.77 -11.10
C TYR A 104 6.80 -13.64 -10.53
N ALA A 105 5.77 -13.00 -9.95
CA ALA A 105 4.57 -13.69 -9.51
C ALA A 105 3.84 -14.35 -10.68
N GLN A 106 3.69 -13.64 -11.81
CA GLN A 106 3.08 -14.18 -13.03
C GLN A 106 3.90 -15.31 -13.68
N SER A 107 5.23 -15.26 -13.60
CA SER A 107 6.09 -16.33 -14.11
C SER A 107 6.24 -17.52 -13.16
N GLY A 108 5.72 -17.42 -11.92
CA GLY A 108 5.87 -18.44 -10.88
C GLY A 108 7.29 -18.55 -10.31
N ASP A 109 8.12 -17.52 -10.49
CA ASP A 109 9.50 -17.52 -9.99
C ASP A 109 9.56 -17.04 -8.54
N SER A 110 9.36 -17.99 -7.62
CA SER A 110 9.31 -17.69 -6.17
C SER A 110 10.64 -17.23 -5.59
N GLU A 111 11.77 -17.57 -6.22
CA GLU A 111 13.10 -17.18 -5.74
C GLU A 111 13.37 -15.71 -6.08
N LEU A 112 13.14 -15.32 -7.34
CA LEU A 112 13.24 -13.92 -7.75
C LEU A 112 12.21 -13.04 -7.04
N LEU A 113 11.01 -13.57 -6.78
CA LEU A 113 10.00 -12.87 -6.02
C LEU A 113 10.45 -12.58 -4.57
N ARG A 114 11.03 -13.56 -3.86
CA ARG A 114 11.62 -13.34 -2.53
C ARG A 114 12.77 -12.34 -2.56
N ALA A 115 13.69 -12.49 -3.51
CA ALA A 115 14.82 -11.57 -3.64
C ALA A 115 14.35 -10.13 -3.88
N GLN A 116 13.34 -9.95 -4.73
CA GLN A 116 12.77 -8.63 -5.03
C GLN A 116 12.03 -8.05 -3.82
N ASN A 117 11.29 -8.88 -3.08
CA ASN A 117 10.64 -8.46 -1.84
C ASN A 117 11.67 -7.98 -0.80
N GLN A 118 12.78 -8.71 -0.62
CA GLN A 118 13.87 -8.29 0.27
C GLN A 118 14.51 -6.96 -0.14
N GLN A 119 14.57 -6.66 -1.44
CA GLN A 119 15.02 -5.36 -1.94
C GLN A 119 14.01 -4.23 -1.69
N LEU A 120 12.72 -4.52 -1.65
CA LEU A 120 11.66 -3.54 -1.41
C LEU A 120 11.62 -3.10 0.07
N GLN A 121 11.83 -4.01 1.02
CA GLN A 121 11.74 -3.75 2.47
C GLN A 121 12.53 -2.52 2.96
N PRO A 122 13.82 -2.31 2.61
CA PRO A 122 14.55 -1.12 3.04
C PRO A 122 13.92 0.18 2.51
N THR A 123 13.46 0.20 1.26
CA THR A 123 12.79 1.37 0.67
C THR A 123 11.46 1.67 1.34
N ILE A 124 10.69 0.64 1.72
CA ILE A 124 9.44 0.81 2.47
C ILE A 124 9.72 1.45 3.83
N LYS A 125 10.77 0.99 4.53
CA LYS A 125 11.17 1.56 5.81
C LYS A 125 11.58 3.03 5.69
N GLU A 126 12.33 3.40 4.65
CA GLU A 126 12.68 4.80 4.38
C GLU A 126 11.44 5.68 4.19
N ILE A 127 10.44 5.20 3.43
CA ILE A 127 9.16 5.90 3.24
C ILE A 127 8.45 6.09 4.59
N GLN A 128 8.39 5.06 5.42
CA GLN A 128 7.78 5.14 6.75
C GLN A 128 8.49 6.17 7.66
N GLU A 129 9.81 6.22 7.64
CA GLU A 129 10.61 7.18 8.41
C GLU A 129 10.37 8.64 7.94
N LEU A 130 10.23 8.84 6.64
CA LEU A 130 9.88 10.16 6.06
C LEU A 130 8.48 10.60 6.46
N LEU A 131 7.50 9.70 6.44
CA LEU A 131 6.14 9.98 6.87
C LEU A 131 6.09 10.28 8.38
N GLU A 132 6.83 9.54 9.21
CA GLU A 132 6.92 9.81 10.65
C GLU A 132 7.55 11.18 10.94
N ARG A 133 8.59 11.56 10.19
CA ARG A 133 9.19 12.90 10.29
C ARG A 133 8.21 13.99 9.86
N ALA A 134 7.45 13.76 8.80
CA ALA A 134 6.40 14.66 8.34
C ALA A 134 5.29 14.83 9.40
N ASP A 135 4.86 13.74 10.04
CA ASP A 135 3.88 13.75 11.12
C ASP A 135 4.37 14.60 12.30
N ARG A 136 5.60 14.35 12.78
CA ARG A 136 6.22 15.14 13.87
C ARG A 136 6.33 16.63 13.55
N THR A 137 6.71 16.97 12.32
CA THR A 137 6.88 18.38 11.90
C THR A 137 5.56 19.12 11.69
N THR A 138 4.49 18.40 11.34
CA THR A 138 3.16 18.98 11.14
C THR A 138 2.33 19.04 12.42
N THR A 139 2.55 18.13 13.37
CA THR A 139 1.89 18.12 14.69
C THR A 139 2.57 19.03 15.72
N ALA A 140 3.86 19.34 15.56
CA ALA A 140 4.58 20.27 16.43
C ALA A 140 4.29 21.76 16.17
N LYS A 141 3.46 22.09 15.16
CA LYS A 141 3.03 23.45 14.82
C LYS A 141 1.64 23.74 15.35
#